data_AF-A0A087RZ48-F1
#
_entry.id   AF-A0A087RZ48-F1
#
_cell.length_a   1.000
_cell.length_b   1.000
_cell.length_c   1.000
_cell.angle_alpha   90.00
_cell.angle_beta   90.00
_cell.angle_gamma   90.00
#
_symmetry.space_group_name_H-M   'P 1'
#
loop_
_entity.id
_entity.type
_entity.pdbx_description
1 polymer ?
#
loop_
_entity_poly.entity_id
_entity_poly.type
_entity_poly.pdbx_seq_one_letter_code
_entity_poly.pdbx_strand_id
1 'polypeptide(L)' 'NISYDNYVSVIDGPMKADLDYDVFIDDSPLNAFKFLKNKKNVILYSQPWNQHIVEKNVHRISNLSEAIIKLN' A
#
# COMPACT_ATOMS: atom_id res chain seq x y z
N ASN A 1 23.60 -10.37 12.81
CA ASN A 1 23.96 -10.84 11.45
C ASN A 1 23.06 -11.97 11.06
N ILE A 2 22.37 -11.83 9.92
CA ILE A 2 21.65 -12.94 9.29
C ILE A 2 22.67 -13.63 8.38
N SER A 3 22.90 -14.93 8.58
CA SER A 3 23.76 -15.75 7.72
C SER A 3 22.91 -16.40 6.64
N TYR A 4 23.37 -16.38 5.40
CA TYR A 4 22.71 -17.02 4.26
C TYR A 4 23.74 -17.50 3.24
N ASP A 5 23.45 -18.61 2.57
CA ASP A 5 24.37 -19.23 1.62
C ASP A 5 24.39 -18.50 0.27
N ASN A 6 23.23 -18.01 -0.21
CA ASN A 6 23.09 -17.21 -1.42
C ASN A 6 21.92 -16.23 -1.29
N TYR A 7 22.13 -14.97 -1.67
CA TYR A 7 21.07 -13.97 -1.81
C TYR A 7 20.56 -13.97 -3.26
N VAL A 8 19.26 -14.15 -3.44
CA VAL A 8 18.60 -14.03 -4.74
C VAL A 8 17.52 -12.95 -4.60
N SER A 9 17.72 -11.82 -5.27
CA SER A 9 16.65 -10.84 -5.49
C SER A 9 15.96 -11.13 -6.82
N VAL A 10 14.65 -10.92 -6.85
CA VAL A 10 13.93 -10.81 -8.12
C VAL A 10 14.20 -9.44 -8.72
N ILE A 11 14.17 -9.36 -10.06
CA ILE A 11 14.23 -8.09 -10.77
C ILE A 11 13.03 -7.26 -10.32
N ASP A 12 13.24 -5.96 -10.11
CA ASP A 12 12.16 -5.05 -9.76
C ASP A 12 11.02 -5.16 -10.77
N GLY A 13 9.85 -5.58 -10.29
CA GLY A 13 8.62 -5.52 -11.06
C GLY A 13 8.18 -4.06 -11.25
N PRO A 14 7.17 -3.83 -12.11
CA PRO A 14 6.59 -2.49 -12.25
C PRO A 14 6.16 -1.95 -10.89
N MET A 15 6.35 -0.64 -10.68
CA MET A 15 5.87 -0.01 -9.46
C MET A 15 4.36 -0.21 -9.39
N LYS A 16 3.83 -0.63 -8.24
CA LYS A 16 2.38 -0.82 -8.07
C LYS A 16 1.59 0.42 -8.52
N ALA A 17 2.13 1.61 -8.27
CA ALA A 17 1.48 2.88 -8.64
C ALA A 17 1.38 3.12 -10.15
N ASP A 18 2.16 2.41 -10.96
CA ASP A 18 2.12 2.46 -12.42
C ASP A 18 1.07 1.51 -13.01
N LEU A 19 0.48 0.64 -12.19
CA LEU A 19 -0.58 -0.27 -12.61
C LEU A 19 -1.91 0.47 -12.75
N ASP A 20 -2.71 0.06 -13.73
CA ASP A 20 -4.00 0.68 -14.04
C ASP A 20 -5.14 0.02 -13.25
N TYR A 21 -5.06 0.11 -11.93
CA TYR A 21 -6.15 -0.25 -11.02
C TYR A 21 -6.85 1.00 -10.48
N ASP A 22 -8.16 0.90 -10.30
CA ASP A 22 -8.99 2.00 -9.76
C ASP A 22 -8.72 2.27 -8.28
N VAL A 23 -8.46 1.20 -7.52
CA VAL A 23 -8.26 1.24 -6.07
C VAL A 23 -7.13 0.31 -5.64
N PHE A 24 -6.28 0.80 -4.74
CA PHE A 24 -5.22 0.04 -4.11
C PHE A 24 -5.51 -0.18 -2.63
N ILE A 25 -5.39 -1.43 -2.17
CA ILE A 25 -5.39 -1.78 -0.75
C ILE A 25 -3.98 -2.26 -0.41
N ASP A 26 -3.28 -1.53 0.46
CA ASP A 26 -1.88 -1.83 0.83
C ASP A 26 -1.62 -1.26 2.23
N ASP A 27 -0.65 -1.82 2.95
CA ASP A 27 -0.25 -1.39 4.29
C ASP A 27 1.10 -0.66 4.30
N SER A 28 1.81 -0.66 3.17
CA SER A 28 3.13 -0.05 3.03
C SER A 28 3.03 1.47 2.95
N PRO A 29 3.69 2.22 3.87
CA PRO A 29 3.81 3.67 3.79
C PRO A 29 4.37 4.13 2.45
N LEU A 30 5.40 3.44 1.94
CA LEU A 30 6.05 3.77 0.68
C LEU A 30 5.08 3.67 -0.50
N ASN A 31 4.23 2.64 -0.52
CA ASN A 31 3.24 2.48 -1.57
C ASN A 31 2.14 3.54 -1.44
N ALA A 32 1.64 3.80 -0.22
CA ALA A 32 0.65 4.84 0.02
C ALA A 32 1.10 6.21 -0.52
N PHE A 33 2.34 6.64 -0.21
CA PHE A 33 2.87 7.90 -0.75
C PHE A 33 2.97 7.90 -2.28
N LYS A 34 3.38 6.78 -2.89
CA LYS A 34 3.47 6.67 -4.36
C LYS A 34 2.09 6.69 -5.02
N PHE A 35 1.08 6.04 -4.43
CA PHE A 35 -0.30 6.09 -4.93
C PHE A 35 -0.87 7.50 -4.86
N LEU A 36 -0.71 8.18 -3.71
CA LEU A 36 -1.15 9.56 -3.51
C LEU A 36 -0.48 10.52 -4.50
N LYS A 37 0.84 10.39 -4.70
CA LYS A 37 1.59 11.20 -5.69
C LYS A 37 1.06 11.00 -7.11
N ASN A 38 0.65 9.78 -7.45
CA ASN A 38 0.09 9.42 -8.75
C ASN A 38 -1.45 9.62 -8.82
N LYS A 39 -2.05 10.30 -7.84
CA LYS A 39 -3.50 10.57 -7.78
C LYS A 39 -4.38 9.31 -7.85
N LYS A 40 -3.87 8.17 -7.38
CA LYS A 40 -4.62 6.91 -7.28
C LYS A 40 -5.44 6.90 -5.99
N ASN A 41 -6.59 6.22 -6.01
CA ASN A 41 -7.38 6.00 -4.79
C ASN A 41 -6.71 4.93 -3.93
N VAL A 42 -6.49 5.24 -2.65
CA VAL A 42 -5.86 4.31 -1.71
C VAL A 42 -6.76 4.04 -0.51
N ILE A 43 -6.89 2.76 -0.21
CA ILE A 43 -7.41 2.25 1.06
C ILE A 43 -6.20 1.71 1.83
N LEU A 44 -5.72 2.47 2.83
CA LEU A 44 -4.59 2.09 3.66
C LEU A 44 -5.05 1.08 4.72
N TYR A 45 -4.55 -0.15 4.63
CA TYR A 45 -4.77 -1.14 5.67
C TYR A 45 -4.00 -0.73 6.92
N SER A 46 -4.71 -0.52 8.04
CA SER A 46 -4.13 0.04 9.25
C SER A 46 -3.16 -0.93 9.90
N GLN A 47 -1.91 -0.49 10.07
CA GLN A 47 -0.86 -1.22 10.75
C GLN A 47 -0.06 -0.26 11.63
N PRO A 48 0.63 -0.74 12.70
CA PRO A 48 1.36 0.14 13.61
C PRO A 48 2.39 1.05 12.91
N TRP A 49 3.08 0.55 11.89
CA TRP A 49 4.12 1.28 11.17
C TRP A 49 3.60 2.39 10.24
N ASN A 50 2.30 2.40 9.92
CA ASN A 50 1.74 3.37 8.98
C ASN A 50 0.86 4.44 9.63
N GLN A 51 0.78 4.52 10.97
CA GLN A 51 -0.10 5.45 11.70
C GLN A 51 0.25 6.94 11.51
N HIS A 52 1.48 7.24 11.09
CA HIS A 52 1.94 8.62 10.85
C HIS A 52 1.36 9.26 9.58
N ILE A 53 0.74 8.46 8.70
CA ILE A 53 0.09 8.91 7.45
C ILE A 53 -1.28 9.51 7.78
N VAL A 54 -1.44 10.82 7.61
CA VAL A 54 -2.63 11.60 8.04
C VAL A 54 -3.28 12.37 6.88
N GLU A 55 -2.96 11.99 5.65
CA GLU A 55 -3.43 12.62 4.42
C GLU A 55 -4.95 12.45 4.27
N LYS A 56 -5.63 13.55 3.93
CA LYS A 56 -7.10 13.61 3.83
C LYS A 56 -7.70 12.61 2.82
N ASN A 57 -6.92 12.23 1.82
CA ASN A 57 -7.36 11.36 0.72
C ASN A 57 -7.04 9.89 0.97
N VAL A 58 -6.63 9.54 2.20
CA VAL A 58 -6.36 8.15 2.61
C VAL A 58 -7.56 7.63 3.38
N HIS A 59 -8.19 6.58 2.86
CA HIS A 59 -9.20 5.85 3.60
C HIS A 59 -8.54 4.73 4.38
N ARG A 60 -8.73 4.68 5.70
CA ARG A 60 -8.18 3.61 6.53
C ARG A 60 -9.21 2.51 6.76
N ILE A 61 -8.74 1.27 6.74
CA ILE A 61 -9.50 0.09 7.17
C ILE A 61 -8.70 -0.70 8.20
N SER A 62 -9.37 -1.44 9.09
CA SER A 62 -8.71 -2.33 10.06
C SER A 62 -8.85 -3.81 9.70
N ASN A 63 -9.73 -4.13 8.75
CA ASN A 63 -9.99 -5.47 8.22
C ASN A 63 -10.54 -5.38 6.79
N LEU A 64 -10.58 -6.51 6.08
CA LEU A 64 -11.01 -6.54 4.67
C LEU A 64 -12.51 -6.33 4.47
N SER A 65 -13.37 -6.61 5.46
CA SER A 65 -14.81 -6.39 5.31
C SER A 65 -15.16 -4.90 5.26
N GLU A 66 -14.41 -4.05 5.95
CA GLU A 66 -14.51 -2.58 5.81
C GLU A 66 -14.18 -2.11 4.39
N ALA A 67 -13.31 -2.81 3.66
CA ALA A 67 -13.00 -2.48 2.27
C ALA A 67 -14.22 -2.65 1.36
N ILE A 68 -15.03 -3.71 1.58
CA ILE A 68 -16.26 -3.96 0.84
C ILE A 68 -17.23 -2.79 1.02
N ILE A 69 -17.36 -2.26 2.24
CA ILE A 69 -18.22 -1.10 2.54
C ILE A 69 -17.74 0.16 1.80
N LYS A 70 -16.42 0.32 1.63
CA LYS A 70 -15.82 1.50 0.98
C LYS A 70 -15.86 1.46 -0.55
N LEU A 71 -15.98 0.27 -1.13
CA LEU A 71 -16.01 0.06 -2.59
C LEU A 71 -17.43 0.06 -3.17
N ASN A 72 -18.45 -0.02 -2.32
CA ASN A 72 -19.86 0.10 -2.69
C ASN A 72 -20.33 1.56 -2.66
#